data_AF-D1BTZ7-F1
#
_entry.id   AF-D1BTZ7-F1
#
_cell.length_a   1.000
_cell.length_b   1.000
_cell.length_c   1.000
_cell.angle_alpha   90.00
_cell.angle_beta   90.00
_cell.angle_gamma   90.00
#
_symmetry.space_group_name_H-M   'P 1'
#
loop_
_entity.id
_entity.type
_entity.pdbx_description
1 polymer ?
#
loop_
_entity_poly.entity_id
_entity_poly.type
_entity_poly.pdbx_seq_one_letter_code
_entity_poly.pdbx_strand_id
1 'polypeptide(L)'
;MPRLSLDTAAFDDAAAACRDAAGLLQESAVLDLPPEPFAVPELVAALDDLRRAWTQELGMLAGQVDAMSSALAVAGGLYTVAETTAVRLFDGAPARLTLDATLAAIGRAW
;
A
#
# COMPACT_ATOMS: atom_id res chain seq x y z
N MET A 1 12.47 6.75 -30.40
CA MET A 1 12.83 7.28 -29.06
C MET A 1 12.58 6.18 -28.04
N PRO A 2 13.45 5.94 -27.05
CA PRO A 2 13.16 4.94 -26.04
C PRO A 2 12.01 5.47 -25.19
N ARG A 3 10.85 4.82 -25.26
CA ARG A 3 9.85 4.95 -24.20
C ARG A 3 10.56 4.53 -22.92
N LEU A 4 10.47 5.32 -21.86
CA LEU A 4 10.72 4.79 -20.53
C LEU A 4 9.76 3.59 -20.43
N SER A 5 10.26 2.36 -20.42
CA SER A 5 9.44 1.16 -20.60
C SER A 5 8.83 0.70 -19.27
N LEU A 6 8.33 1.66 -18.47
CA LEU A 6 7.72 1.36 -17.19
C LEU A 6 6.21 1.30 -17.45
N ASP A 7 5.70 0.08 -17.43
CA ASP A 7 4.28 -0.19 -17.61
C ASP A 7 3.51 0.38 -16.42
N THR A 8 2.67 1.38 -16.64
CA THR A 8 1.85 1.97 -15.59
C THR A 8 0.89 0.95 -14.99
N ALA A 9 0.48 -0.06 -15.75
CA ALA A 9 -0.34 -1.16 -15.24
C ALA A 9 0.40 -1.98 -14.16
N ALA A 10 1.74 -2.04 -14.21
CA ALA A 10 2.52 -2.73 -13.19
C ALA A 10 2.46 -2.04 -11.82
N PHE A 11 2.25 -0.72 -11.77
CA PHE A 11 2.02 -0.02 -10.49
C PHE A 11 0.66 -0.35 -9.91
N ASP A 12 -0.38 -0.41 -10.75
CA ASP A 12 -1.74 -0.76 -10.32
C ASP A 12 -1.81 -2.22 -9.84
N ASP A 13 -1.16 -3.14 -10.57
CA ASP A 13 -1.05 -4.56 -10.20
C ASP A 13 -0.29 -4.72 -8.88
N ALA A 14 0.83 -4.02 -8.69
CA ALA A 14 1.59 -4.04 -7.45
C ALA A 14 0.78 -3.45 -6.28
N ALA A 15 0.01 -2.40 -6.51
CA ALA A 15 -0.88 -1.82 -5.50
C ALA A 15 -2.01 -2.79 -5.12
N ALA A 16 -2.60 -3.49 -6.10
CA ALA A 16 -3.60 -4.53 -5.82
C ALA A 16 -3.01 -5.67 -4.99
N ALA A 17 -1.84 -6.18 -5.37
CA ALA A 17 -1.15 -7.23 -4.62
C ALA A 17 -0.83 -6.83 -3.17
N CYS A 18 -0.49 -5.56 -2.92
CA CYS A 18 -0.30 -5.05 -1.57
C CYS A 18 -1.60 -5.04 -0.77
N ARG A 19 -2.73 -4.60 -1.35
CA ARG A 19 -4.03 -4.64 -0.66
C ARG A 19 -4.46 -6.06 -0.32
N ASP A 20 -4.28 -6.98 -1.26
CA ASP A 20 -4.61 -8.39 -1.05
C ASP A 20 -3.75 -8.99 0.07
N ALA A 21 -2.44 -8.71 0.06
CA ALA A 21 -1.54 -9.15 1.13
C ALA A 21 -1.90 -8.55 2.49
N ALA A 22 -2.28 -7.27 2.54
CA ALA A 22 -2.75 -6.63 3.77
C ALA A 22 -4.04 -7.29 4.30
N GLY A 23 -4.97 -7.64 3.40
CA GLY A 23 -6.17 -8.40 3.74
C GLY A 23 -5.86 -9.76 4.35
N LEU A 24 -4.98 -10.54 3.72
CA LEU A 24 -4.56 -11.85 4.23
C LEU A 24 -3.89 -11.76 5.62
N LEU A 25 -3.10 -10.70 5.85
CA LEU A 25 -2.49 -10.46 7.16
C LEU A 25 -3.53 -10.12 8.24
N GLN A 26 -4.57 -9.36 7.89
CA GLN A 26 -5.68 -9.04 8.80
C GLN A 26 -6.52 -10.28 9.13
N GLU A 27 -6.81 -11.13 8.15
CA GLU A 27 -7.49 -12.41 8.36
C GLU A 27 -6.68 -13.34 9.27
N SER A 28 -5.35 -13.28 9.18
CA SER A 28 -4.42 -14.07 9.99
C SER A 28 -4.08 -13.42 11.35
N ALA A 29 -4.61 -12.23 11.65
CA ALA A 29 -4.29 -11.48 12.86
C ALA A 29 -4.83 -12.11 14.15
N VAL A 30 -5.75 -13.07 14.02
CA VAL A 30 -6.28 -13.86 15.14
C VAL A 30 -5.36 -15.05 15.38
N LEU A 31 -4.63 -15.03 16.49
CA LEU A 31 -3.90 -16.19 16.97
C LEU A 31 -4.88 -17.15 17.65
N ASP A 32 -5.20 -18.24 16.97
CA ASP A 32 -6.02 -19.32 17.54
C ASP A 32 -5.17 -20.15 18.51
N LEU A 33 -5.13 -19.69 19.76
CA LEU A 33 -4.51 -20.42 20.86
C LEU A 33 -5.54 -21.40 21.42
N PRO A 34 -5.15 -22.64 21.76
CA PRO A 34 -6.08 -23.63 22.28
C PRO A 34 -6.83 -23.06 23.49
N PRO A 35 -8.17 -23.12 23.49
CA PRO A 35 -8.97 -22.72 24.64
C PRO A 35 -8.85 -23.83 25.69
N GLU A 36 -7.77 -23.83 26.47
CA GLU A 36 -7.52 -24.90 27.45
C GLU A 36 -7.60 -24.38 28.89
N PRO A 37 -8.08 -25.23 29.82
CA PRO A 37 -8.33 -24.91 31.23
C PRO A 37 -7.01 -24.91 32.01
N PHE A 38 -6.10 -23.99 31.70
CA PHE A 38 -4.86 -23.88 32.46
C PHE A 38 -5.20 -23.29 33.83
N ALA A 39 -5.23 -24.14 34.85
CA ALA A 39 -5.34 -23.73 36.25
C ALA A 39 -4.11 -22.94 36.76
N VAL A 40 -3.24 -22.49 35.86
CA VAL A 40 -2.02 -21.72 36.12
C VAL A 40 -2.26 -20.29 35.62
N PRO A 41 -2.59 -19.34 36.52
CA PRO A 41 -2.90 -17.96 36.16
C PRO A 41 -1.79 -17.27 35.35
N GLU A 42 -0.54 -17.59 35.64
CA GLU A 42 0.63 -17.00 34.96
C GLU A 42 0.69 -17.42 33.48
N LEU A 43 0.30 -18.66 33.17
CA LEU A 43 0.27 -19.15 31.79
C LEU A 43 -0.87 -18.49 31.00
N VAL A 44 -2.04 -18.33 31.63
CA VAL A 44 -3.18 -17.62 31.01
C VAL A 44 -2.81 -16.17 30.68
N ALA A 45 -2.19 -15.46 31.63
CA ALA A 45 -1.73 -14.09 31.41
C ALA A 45 -0.70 -14.00 30.27
N ALA A 46 0.27 -14.91 30.23
CA ALA A 46 1.30 -14.93 29.18
C ALA A 46 0.71 -15.21 27.78
N LEU A 47 -0.30 -16.10 27.67
CA LEU A 47 -0.98 -16.38 26.42
C LEU A 47 -1.85 -15.20 25.95
N ASP A 48 -2.49 -14.49 26.88
CA ASP A 48 -3.24 -13.27 26.58
C ASP A 48 -2.34 -12.13 26.08
N ASP A 49 -1.18 -11.95 26.72
CA ASP A 49 -0.18 -10.96 26.30
C ASP A 49 0.40 -11.32 24.93
N LEU A 50 0.69 -12.60 24.67
CA LEU A 50 1.13 -13.08 23.36
C LEU A 50 0.08 -12.79 22.28
N ARG A 51 -1.20 -13.09 22.56
CA ARG A 51 -2.30 -12.85 21.62
C ARG A 51 -2.47 -11.37 21.32
N ARG A 52 -2.38 -10.49 22.33
CA ARG A 52 -2.41 -9.03 22.13
C ARG A 52 -1.24 -8.54 21.30
N ALA A 53 -0.02 -8.96 21.64
CA ALA A 53 1.18 -8.57 20.91
C ALA A 53 1.13 -9.03 19.45
N TRP A 54 0.71 -10.29 19.21
CA TRP A 54 0.54 -10.84 17.86
C TRP A 54 -0.45 -10.03 17.02
N THR A 55 -1.65 -9.78 17.57
CA THR A 55 -2.67 -9.00 16.86
C THR A 55 -2.21 -7.57 16.59
N GLN A 56 -1.49 -6.95 17.53
CA GLN A 56 -0.94 -5.60 17.34
C GLN A 56 0.12 -5.57 16.22
N GLU A 57 1.11 -6.47 16.28
CA GLU A 57 2.20 -6.51 15.30
C GLU A 57 1.71 -6.82 13.89
N LEU A 58 0.79 -7.79 13.74
CA LEU A 58 0.19 -8.08 12.43
C LEU A 58 -0.70 -6.94 11.94
N GLY A 59 -1.43 -6.28 12.83
CA GLY A 59 -2.21 -5.08 12.48
C GLY A 59 -1.32 -3.95 11.95
N MET A 60 -0.17 -3.71 12.59
CA MET A 60 0.81 -2.73 12.11
C MET A 60 1.40 -3.13 10.76
N LEU A 61 1.78 -4.38 10.59
CA LEU A 61 2.33 -4.88 9.32
C LEU A 61 1.30 -4.75 8.19
N ALA A 62 0.05 -5.16 8.42
CA ALA A 62 -1.03 -5.01 7.44
C ALA A 62 -1.25 -3.54 7.06
N GLY A 63 -1.25 -2.63 8.04
CA GLY A 63 -1.35 -1.19 7.77
C GLY A 63 -0.19 -0.63 6.95
N GLN A 64 1.04 -1.11 7.18
CA GLN A 64 2.22 -0.71 6.39
C GLN A 64 2.13 -1.21 4.95
N VAL A 65 1.69 -2.46 4.75
CA VAL A 65 1.51 -3.04 3.42
C VAL A 65 0.40 -2.31 2.66
N ASP A 66 -0.71 -1.96 3.31
CA ASP A 66 -1.78 -1.17 2.70
C ASP A 66 -1.33 0.26 2.33
N ALA A 67 -0.54 0.90 3.20
CA ALA A 67 0.07 2.20 2.90
C ALA A 67 1.00 2.14 1.67
N MET A 68 1.70 1.02 1.46
CA MET A 68 2.52 0.80 0.27
C MET A 68 1.68 0.74 -1.01
N SER A 69 0.46 0.19 -0.96
CA SER A 69 -0.50 0.25 -2.07
C SER A 69 -0.82 1.70 -2.48
N SER A 70 -1.06 2.56 -1.50
CA SER A 70 -1.33 3.99 -1.76
C SER A 70 -0.11 4.70 -2.37
N ALA A 71 1.09 4.40 -1.89
CA ALA A 71 2.33 4.95 -2.44
C ALA A 71 2.57 4.52 -3.90
N LEU A 72 2.27 3.26 -4.23
CA LEU A 72 2.39 2.72 -5.59
C LEU A 72 1.40 3.38 -6.56
N ALA A 73 0.16 3.61 -6.13
CA ALA A 73 -0.83 4.33 -6.95
C ALA A 73 -0.38 5.76 -7.26
N VAL A 74 0.18 6.47 -6.27
CA VAL A 74 0.75 7.81 -6.47
C VAL A 74 1.93 7.78 -7.43
N ALA A 75 2.83 6.81 -7.28
CA ALA A 75 3.99 6.65 -8.16
C ALA A 75 3.56 6.41 -9.63
N GLY A 76 2.57 5.54 -9.86
CA GLY A 76 1.99 5.30 -11.19
C GLY A 76 1.37 6.56 -11.81
N GLY A 77 0.65 7.35 -11.00
CA GLY A 77 0.07 8.63 -11.44
C GLY A 77 1.13 9.67 -11.82
N LEU A 78 2.17 9.83 -11.00
CA LEU A 78 3.30 10.73 -11.31
C LEU A 78 4.03 10.30 -12.58
N TYR A 79 4.22 9.00 -12.76
CA TYR A 79 4.89 8.45 -13.93
C TYR A 79 4.10 8.72 -15.22
N THR A 80 2.78 8.46 -15.21
CA THR A 80 1.87 8.74 -16.33
C THR A 80 1.95 10.21 -16.77
N VAL A 81 2.08 11.11 -15.80
CA VAL A 81 2.14 12.55 -16.03
C VAL A 81 3.50 12.96 -16.60
N ALA A 82 4.59 12.38 -16.09
CA ALA A 82 5.91 12.57 -16.65
C ALA A 82 5.97 12.10 -18.11
N GLU A 83 5.41 10.93 -18.42
CA GLU A 83 5.35 10.42 -19.79
C GLU A 83 4.51 11.33 -20.69
N THR A 84 3.30 11.69 -20.27
CA THR A 84 2.41 12.59 -21.04
C THR A 84 3.07 13.94 -21.31
N THR A 85 3.76 14.48 -20.30
CA THR A 85 4.50 15.74 -20.41
C THR A 85 5.67 15.62 -21.39
N ALA A 86 6.44 14.54 -21.31
CA ALA A 86 7.55 14.27 -22.22
C ALA A 86 7.06 14.15 -23.67
N VAL A 87 6.01 13.37 -23.92
CA VAL A 87 5.40 13.23 -25.26
C VAL A 87 4.98 14.59 -25.81
N ARG A 88 4.25 15.41 -25.02
CA ARG A 88 3.81 16.74 -25.45
C ARG A 88 4.95 17.72 -25.73
N LEU A 89 6.03 17.68 -24.94
CA LEU A 89 7.23 18.49 -25.18
C LEU A 89 7.90 18.12 -26.50
N PHE A 90 7.96 16.83 -26.84
CA PHE A 90 8.50 16.36 -28.12
C PHE A 90 7.55 16.65 -29.31
N ASP A 91 6.24 16.65 -29.08
CA ASP A 91 5.22 16.97 -30.10
C ASP A 91 4.95 18.48 -30.27
N GLY A 92 5.66 19.35 -29.52
CA GLY A 92 5.57 20.81 -29.64
C GLY A 92 4.33 21.46 -29.01
N ALA A 93 3.59 20.74 -28.13
CA ALA A 93 2.45 21.27 -27.41
C ALA A 93 2.86 21.91 -26.05
N PRO A 94 2.19 22.99 -25.58
CA PRO A 94 2.57 23.66 -24.34
C PRO A 94 2.33 22.76 -23.11
N ALA A 95 3.41 22.28 -22.50
CA ALA A 95 3.42 21.32 -21.38
C ALA A 95 2.89 21.86 -20.03
N ARG A 96 2.70 23.18 -19.90
CA ARG A 96 2.53 23.86 -18.60
C ARG A 96 1.18 23.64 -17.92
N LEU A 97 0.13 23.29 -18.66
CA LEU A 97 -1.24 23.15 -18.11
C LEU A 97 -1.50 21.81 -17.38
N THR A 98 -0.62 20.82 -17.55
CA THR A 98 -0.87 19.46 -17.04
C THR A 98 -0.26 19.20 -15.67
N LEU A 99 0.89 19.81 -15.35
CA LEU A 99 1.59 19.58 -14.07
C LEU A 99 0.78 20.12 -12.88
N ASP A 100 0.22 21.32 -13.00
CA ASP A 100 -0.58 21.95 -11.94
C ASP A 100 -1.89 21.19 -11.68
N ALA A 101 -2.55 20.67 -12.73
CA ALA A 101 -3.77 19.88 -12.58
C ALA A 101 -3.50 18.53 -11.89
N THR A 102 -2.36 17.90 -12.19
CA THR A 102 -1.93 16.67 -11.54
C THR A 102 -1.53 16.89 -10.09
N LEU A 103 -0.73 17.92 -9.80
CA LEU A 103 -0.37 18.25 -8.42
C LEU A 103 -1.62 18.62 -7.61
N ALA A 104 -2.62 19.26 -8.22
CA ALA A 104 -3.91 19.51 -7.60
C ALA A 104 -4.76 18.24 -7.40
N ALA A 105 -4.61 17.20 -8.23
CA ALA A 105 -5.27 15.91 -8.03
C ALA A 105 -4.59 15.08 -6.93
N ILE A 106 -3.26 15.09 -6.88
CA ILE A 106 -2.46 14.42 -5.84
C ILE A 106 -2.62 15.13 -4.49
N GLY A 107 -2.59 16.46 -4.47
CA GLY A 107 -2.72 17.28 -3.26
C GLY A 107 -4.13 17.31 -2.65
N ARG A 108 -5.15 16.75 -3.32
CA ARG A 108 -6.51 16.58 -2.76
C ARG A 108 -6.75 15.19 -2.17
N ALA A 109 -5.78 14.27 -2.30
CA ALA A 109 -5.86 12.93 -1.72
C ALA A 109 -5.38 12.87 -0.25
N TRP A 110 -5.09 14.02 0.35
CA TRP A 110 -4.61 14.19 1.73
C TRP A 110 -5.45 15.24 2.48
#